data_AF-A0A922VI07-F1
#
_entry.id   AF-A0A922VI07-F1
#
_cell.length_a   1.000
_cell.length_b   1.000
_cell.length_c   1.000
_cell.angle_alpha   90.00
_cell.angle_beta   90.00
_cell.angle_gamma   90.00
#
_symmetry.space_group_name_H-M   'P 1'
#
loop_
_entity.id
_entity.type
_entity.pdbx_description
1 polymer ?
#
loop_
_entity_poly.entity_id
_entity_poly.type
_entity_poly.pdbx_seq_one_letter_code
_entity_poly.pdbx_strand_id
1 'polypeptide(L)' 'MLSRTLHTSTIGRAASIRRQRRRTATSPRLFCSTNGCASFLEIDPDRHEAVCPVCGYRRHIE' A
#
# COMPACT_ATOMS: atom_id res chain seq x y z
N MET A 1 -16.87 -35.30 -12.10
CA MET A 1 -16.18 -34.63 -10.97
C MET A 1 -15.53 -33.30 -11.38
N LEU A 2 -16.27 -32.36 -12.01
CA LEU A 2 -15.74 -31.01 -12.33
C LEU A 2 -16.22 -29.92 -11.37
N SER A 3 -17.37 -30.08 -10.70
CA SER A 3 -17.93 -29.03 -9.84
C SER A 3 -17.19 -28.84 -8.52
N ARG A 4 -16.54 -29.88 -7.97
CA ARG A 4 -15.80 -29.78 -6.70
C ARG A 4 -14.50 -28.98 -6.84
N THR A 5 -13.81 -29.07 -7.97
CA THR A 5 -12.57 -28.33 -8.26
C THR A 5 -12.83 -26.84 -8.53
N LEU A 6 -13.97 -26.50 -9.15
CA LEU A 6 -14.40 -25.11 -9.29
C LEU A 6 -14.68 -24.47 -7.92
N HIS A 7 -15.33 -25.20 -7.01
CA HIS A 7 -15.66 -24.69 -5.67
C HIS A 7 -14.43 -24.46 -4.78
N THR A 8 -13.38 -25.29 -4.89
CA THR A 8 -12.12 -25.06 -4.16
C THR A 8 -11.33 -23.87 -4.73
N SER A 9 -11.37 -23.67 -6.05
CA SER A 9 -10.71 -22.54 -6.72
C SER A 9 -11.31 -21.18 -6.34
N THR A 10 -12.64 -21.09 -6.17
CA THR A 10 -13.33 -19.85 -5.77
C THR A 10 -13.12 -19.51 -4.29
N ILE A 11 -13.13 -20.51 -3.40
CA ILE A 11 -12.88 -20.33 -1.95
C ILE A 11 -11.44 -19.88 -1.70
N GLY A 12 -10.46 -20.50 -2.36
CA GLY A 12 -9.06 -20.11 -2.28
C GLY A 12 -8.84 -18.67 -2.77
N ARG A 13 -9.48 -18.29 -3.88
CA ARG A 13 -9.40 -16.93 -4.43
C ARG A 13 -10.00 -15.88 -3.48
N ALA A 14 -11.16 -16.14 -2.89
CA ALA A 14 -11.79 -15.22 -1.95
C ALA A 14 -10.95 -15.02 -0.67
N ALA A 15 -10.33 -16.09 -0.15
CA ALA A 15 -9.42 -16.00 0.99
C ALA A 15 -8.16 -15.19 0.66
N SER A 16 -7.57 -15.41 -0.53
CA SER A 16 -6.41 -14.66 -1.01
C SER A 16 -6.72 -13.17 -1.21
N ILE A 17 -7.87 -12.83 -1.81
CA ILE A 17 -8.34 -11.44 -1.97
C ILE A 17 -8.50 -10.77 -0.59
N ARG A 18 -9.09 -11.45 0.40
CA ARG A 18 -9.22 -10.91 1.76
C ARG A 18 -7.86 -10.66 2.42
N ARG A 19 -6.90 -11.57 2.27
CA ARG A 19 -5.53 -11.39 2.81
C ARG A 19 -4.80 -10.24 2.12
N GLN A 20 -4.92 -10.12 0.81
CA GLN A 20 -4.32 -9.03 0.04
C GLN A 20 -4.90 -7.68 0.45
N ARG A 21 -6.23 -7.56 0.54
CA ARG A 21 -6.90 -6.32 1.00
C ARG A 21 -6.45 -5.90 2.40
N ARG A 22 -6.26 -6.84 3.34
CA ARG A 22 -5.71 -6.51 4.66
C ARG A 22 -4.30 -5.91 4.55
N ARG A 23 -3.43 -6.47 3.70
CA ARG A 23 -2.07 -5.91 3.48
C ARG A 23 -2.12 -4.50 2.91
N THR A 24 -3.01 -4.23 1.96
CA THR A 24 -3.16 -2.89 1.36
C THR A 24 -3.78 -1.88 2.31
N ALA A 25 -4.67 -2.31 3.20
CA ALA A 25 -5.36 -1.42 4.15
C ALA A 25 -4.49 -0.94 5.32
N THR A 26 -3.29 -1.50 5.54
CA THR A 26 -2.51 -1.27 6.77
C THR A 26 -1.41 -0.20 6.63
N SER A 27 -1.41 0.65 5.60
CA SER A 27 -0.47 1.77 5.60
C SER A 27 -0.97 2.99 4.84
N PRO A 28 -1.32 4.09 5.53
CA PRO A 28 -1.45 5.41 4.92
C PRO A 28 -0.06 6.01 4.62
N ARG A 29 0.90 5.18 4.19
CA ARG A 29 2.25 5.66 3.87
C ARG A 29 2.16 6.44 2.57
N LEU A 30 2.47 7.72 2.65
CA LEU A 30 2.55 8.59 1.48
C LEU A 30 3.74 8.13 0.62
N PHE A 31 3.52 7.98 -0.69
CA PHE A 31 4.57 7.62 -1.62
C PHE A 31 5.18 8.87 -2.24
N CYS A 32 6.48 8.85 -2.55
CA CYS A 32 7.14 9.96 -3.22
C CYS A 32 6.64 10.08 -4.67
N SER A 33 6.26 11.30 -5.09
CA SER A 33 5.78 11.58 -6.45
C SER A 33 6.90 11.97 -7.43
N THR A 34 8.15 12.03 -6.97
CA THR A 34 9.28 12.36 -7.83
C THR A 34 9.56 11.21 -8.80
N ASN A 35 9.68 11.52 -10.09
CA ASN A 35 9.94 10.55 -11.15
C ASN A 35 11.11 9.62 -10.80
N GLY A 36 10.83 8.33 -10.65
CA GLY A 36 11.81 7.30 -10.35
C GLY A 36 12.15 7.10 -8.87
N CYS A 37 11.60 7.90 -7.96
CA CYS A 37 11.83 7.73 -6.53
C CYS A 37 10.83 6.72 -5.94
N ALA A 38 11.30 5.51 -5.65
CA ALA A 38 10.47 4.41 -5.16
C ALA A 38 10.43 4.28 -3.63
N SER A 39 10.38 5.40 -2.92
CA SER A 39 10.40 5.44 -1.45
C SER A 39 9.12 6.02 -0.85
N PHE A 40 8.85 5.64 0.40
CA PHE A 40 7.80 6.25 1.20
C PHE A 40 8.29 7.57 1.81
N LEU A 41 7.37 8.52 1.98
CA LEU A 41 7.62 9.74 2.72
C LEU A 41 7.57 9.45 4.22
N GLU A 42 8.49 10.06 4.95
CA GLU A 42 8.49 10.11 6.40
C GLU A 42 7.69 11.34 6.85
N ILE A 43 6.77 11.14 7.79
CA ILE A 43 5.89 12.21 8.28
C ILE A 43 6.59 12.89 9.46
N ASP A 44 6.79 14.20 9.35
CA ASP A 44 7.19 15.10 10.42
C ASP A 44 5.91 15.75 11.01
N PRO A 45 5.41 15.25 12.16
CA PRO A 45 4.18 15.76 12.76
C PRO A 45 4.35 17.17 13.34
N ASP A 46 5.57 17.60 13.68
CA ASP A 46 5.81 18.92 14.26
C ASP A 46 5.72 20.00 13.18
N ARG A 47 6.19 19.67 11.97
CA ARG A 47 6.21 20.59 10.81
C ARG A 47 4.99 20.48 9.90
N HIS A 48 4.12 19.50 10.12
CA HIS A 48 3.01 19.18 9.21
C HIS A 48 3.50 18.92 7.77
N GLU A 49 4.64 18.25 7.65
CA GLU A 49 5.32 17.97 6.38
C GLU A 49 5.65 16.47 6.26
N ALA A 50 5.58 15.93 5.05
CA ALA A 50 6.10 14.64 4.69
C ALA A 50 7.35 14.83 3.83
N VAL A 51 8.46 14.20 4.20
CA VAL A 51 9.76 14.33 3.51
C VAL A 51 10.20 12.98 2.96
N CYS A 52 10.67 12.98 1.72
CA CYS A 52 11.30 11.81 1.11
C CYS A 52 12.76 11.72 1.57
N PRO A 53 13.20 10.60 2.19
CA PRO A 53 14.58 10.45 2.65
C PRO A 53 15.59 10.25 1.51
N VAL A 54 15.12 9.92 0.30
CA VAL A 54 15.99 9.61 -0.86
C VAL A 54 16.25 10.83 -1.73
N CYS A 55 15.20 11.57 -2.10
CA CYS A 55 15.32 12.70 -3.03
C CYS A 55 15.04 14.07 -2.37
N GLY A 56 14.64 14.10 -1.09
CA GLY A 56 14.34 15.34 -0.37
C GLY A 56 13.00 15.98 -0.74
N TYR A 57 12.17 15.34 -1.57
CA TYR A 57 10.83 15.82 -1.90
C TYR A 57 10.00 16.07 -0.64
N ARG A 58 9.33 17.22 -0.57
CA ARG A 58 8.49 17.62 0.56
C ARG A 58 7.05 17.81 0.13
N ARG A 59 6.14 17.40 0.99
CA ARG A 59 4.69 17.56 0.82
C ARG A 59 4.07 18.04 2.12
N HIS A 60 3.31 19.11 2.10
CA HIS A 60 2.50 19.50 3.26
C HIS A 60 1.35 18.50 3.48
N ILE A 61 1.11 18.19 4.74
CA ILE A 61 0.01 17.32 5.20
C ILE A 61 -0.89 18.22 6.05
N GLU A 62 -1.97 18.71 5.43
CA GLU A 62 -3.01 19.50 6.09
C GLU A 62 -4.02 18.62 6.86
#